data_AF-A0A8T5BP83-F1
#
_entry.id   AF-A0A8T5BP83-F1
#
_cell.length_a   1.000
_cell.length_b   1.000
_cell.length_c   1.000
_cell.angle_alpha   90.00
_cell.angle_beta   90.00
_cell.angle_gamma   90.00
#
_symmetry.space_group_name_H-M   'P 1'
#
loop_
_entity.id
_entity.type
_entity.pdbx_description
1 polymer ?
#
loop_
_entity_poly.entity_id
_entity_poly.type
_entity_poly.pdbx_seq_one_letter_code
_entity_poly.pdbx_strand_id
1 'polypeptide(L)'
;MKPLAFNSTPLIYITKIGLSQIFEELEDEKLTSLSVKREVVDEGKRKGVADAMILERLFEKGIFKVVKPENKFFRNSFADKWTSRE
;
A
#
# COMPACT_ATOMS: atom_id res chain seq x y z
N MET A 1 -13.28 -10.72 -10.28
CA MET A 1 -13.10 -9.25 -10.17
C MET A 1 -11.62 -8.93 -10.14
N LYS A 2 -11.21 -7.68 -10.40
CA LYS A 2 -9.80 -7.29 -10.56
C LYS A 2 -9.35 -6.52 -9.31
N PRO A 3 -8.22 -6.87 -8.69
CA PRO A 3 -7.78 -6.18 -7.48
C PRO A 3 -7.51 -4.70 -7.74
N LEU A 4 -7.86 -3.86 -6.77
CA LEU A 4 -7.60 -2.43 -6.76
C LEU A 4 -6.26 -2.17 -6.08
N ALA A 5 -5.36 -1.47 -6.76
CA ALA A 5 -4.08 -1.06 -6.19
C ALA A 5 -4.17 0.37 -5.67
N PHE A 6 -4.00 0.55 -4.36
CA PHE A 6 -4.05 1.85 -3.70
C PHE A 6 -2.64 2.41 -3.45
N ASN A 7 -2.44 3.68 -3.84
CA ASN A 7 -1.26 4.48 -3.54
C ASN A 7 -1.56 5.46 -2.40
N SER A 8 -0.57 6.21 -1.92
CA SER A 8 -0.69 7.11 -0.76
C SER A 8 -1.74 8.21 -0.95
N THR A 9 -1.76 8.88 -2.11
CA THR A 9 -2.66 10.02 -2.37
C THR A 9 -4.15 9.69 -2.21
N PRO A 10 -4.73 8.64 -2.85
CA PRO A 10 -6.14 8.31 -2.66
C PRO A 10 -6.47 7.91 -1.22
N LEU A 11 -5.56 7.21 -0.52
CA LEU A 11 -5.74 6.85 0.89
C LEU A 11 -5.84 8.10 1.78
N ILE A 12 -4.91 9.04 1.61
CA ILE A 12 -4.87 10.30 2.35
C ILE A 12 -6.10 11.14 2.05
N TYR A 13 -6.41 11.38 0.77
CA TYR A 13 -7.42 12.39 0.40
C TYR A 13 -8.83 11.95 0.76
N ILE A 14 -9.17 10.68 0.52
CA ILE A 14 -10.49 10.12 0.90
C ILE A 14 -10.66 10.14 2.42
N THR A 15 -9.62 9.76 3.16
CA THR A 15 -9.66 9.74 4.63
C THR A 15 -9.74 11.16 5.19
N LYS A 16 -8.99 12.11 4.62
CA LYS A 16 -8.94 13.51 5.06
C LYS A 16 -10.29 14.22 4.92
N ILE A 17 -11.12 13.84 3.95
CA ILE A 17 -12.47 14.37 3.78
C ILE A 17 -13.55 13.56 4.52
N GLY A 18 -13.15 12.59 5.36
CA GLY A 18 -14.06 11.81 6.19
C GLY A 18 -14.80 10.67 5.48
N LEU A 19 -14.39 10.31 4.26
CA LEU A 19 -15.04 9.27 3.46
C LEU A 19 -14.35 7.90 3.54
N SER A 20 -13.68 7.61 4.65
CA SER A 20 -12.92 6.35 4.82
C SER A 20 -13.77 5.08 4.76
N GLN A 21 -15.08 5.17 5.01
CA GLN A 21 -16.03 4.05 4.92
C GLN A 21 -16.12 3.45 3.52
N ILE A 22 -15.83 4.23 2.46
CA ILE A 22 -15.85 3.74 1.08
C ILE A 22 -14.86 2.57 0.87
N PHE A 23 -13.78 2.51 1.66
CA PHE A 23 -12.83 1.40 1.59
C PHE A 23 -13.40 0.11 2.17
N GLU A 24 -14.39 0.16 3.06
CA GLU A 24 -15.08 -1.03 3.56
C GLU A 24 -16.17 -1.48 2.58
N GLU A 25 -16.82 -0.55 1.88
CA GLU A 25 -17.93 -0.80 0.92
C GLU A 25 -17.49 -1.39 -0.43
N LEU A 26 -16.28 -1.07 -0.89
CA LEU A 26 -15.74 -1.63 -2.13
C LEU A 26 -15.56 -3.16 -2.02
N GLU A 27 -16.18 -3.93 -2.91
CA GLU A 27 -16.13 -5.40 -2.87
C GLU A 27 -14.80 -5.98 -3.36
N ASP A 28 -14.05 -5.25 -4.18
CA ASP A 28 -12.78 -5.69 -4.74
C ASP A 28 -11.68 -5.86 -3.67
N GLU A 29 -10.78 -6.83 -3.90
CA GLU A 29 -9.56 -6.98 -3.11
C GLU A 29 -8.71 -5.69 -3.25
N LYS A 30 -8.28 -5.15 -2.10
CA LYS A 30 -7.56 -3.88 -2.02
C LYS A 30 -6.12 -4.16 -1.67
N LEU A 31 -5.24 -3.93 -2.63
CA LEU A 31 -3.82 -4.16 -2.50
C LEU A 31 -3.10 -2.83 -2.30
N THR A 32 -2.04 -2.85 -1.49
CA THR A 32 -1.09 -1.75 -1.42
C THR A 32 0.31 -2.27 -1.09
N SER A 33 1.32 -1.42 -1.16
CA SER A 33 2.70 -1.81 -0.85
C SER A 33 3.07 -1.47 0.59
N LEU A 34 4.15 -2.11 1.08
CA LEU A 34 4.74 -1.78 2.36
C LEU A 34 5.22 -0.32 2.43
N SER A 35 5.71 0.23 1.31
CA SER A 35 6.17 1.62 1.25
C SER A 35 5.01 2.60 1.43
N VAL A 36 3.86 2.32 0.81
CA VAL A 36 2.65 3.14 0.96
C VAL A 36 2.15 3.09 2.40
N LYS A 37 2.05 1.89 3.01
CA LYS A 37 1.66 1.78 4.43
C LYS A 37 2.56 2.63 5.34
N ARG A 38 3.88 2.55 5.17
CA ARG A 38 4.84 3.34 5.97
C ARG A 38 4.65 4.84 5.81
N GLU A 39 4.44 5.31 4.58
CA GLU A 39 4.20 6.73 4.32
C GLU A 39 2.92 7.23 4.98
N VAL A 40 1.81 6.52 4.77
CA VAL A 40 0.49 7.01 5.20
C VAL A 40 0.18 6.76 6.67
N VAL A 41 0.81 5.74 7.28
CA VAL A 41 0.63 5.40 8.70
C VAL A 41 1.79 5.90 9.54
N ASP A 42 3.01 5.42 9.31
CA ASP A 42 4.13 5.67 10.22
C ASP A 42 4.59 7.15 10.12
N GLU A 43 4.87 7.63 8.91
CA GLU A 43 5.25 9.02 8.69
C GLU A 43 4.08 9.99 8.94
N GLY A 44 2.85 9.57 8.62
CA GLY A 44 1.64 10.31 8.93
C GLY A 44 1.47 10.55 10.44
N LYS A 45 1.55 9.50 11.26
CA LYS A 45 1.50 9.60 12.73
C LYS A 45 2.63 10.46 13.28
N ARG A 46 3.86 10.30 12.75
CA ARG A 46 5.01 11.13 13.14
C ARG A 46 4.78 12.62 12.88
N LYS A 47 4.03 12.96 11.83
CA LYS A 47 3.63 14.34 11.49
C LYS A 47 2.39 14.83 12.24
N GLY A 48 1.74 13.97 13.04
CA GLY A 48 0.54 14.33 13.80
C GLY A 48 -0.71 14.56 12.94
N VAL A 49 -0.79 13.95 11.74
CA VAL A 49 -1.97 14.11 10.88
C VAL A 49 -3.06 13.09 11.26
N ALA A 50 -4.30 13.57 11.39
CA ALA A 50 -5.41 12.77 11.93
C ALA A 50 -5.81 11.60 11.03
N ASP A 51 -5.66 11.74 9.72
CA ASP A 51 -5.95 10.69 8.73
C ASP A 51 -5.05 9.46 8.90
N ALA A 52 -3.84 9.62 9.43
CA ALA A 52 -2.93 8.49 9.67
C ALA A 52 -3.47 7.50 10.72
N MET A 53 -4.15 8.00 11.77
CA MET A 53 -4.75 7.14 12.80
C MET A 53 -5.96 6.36 12.26
N ILE A 54 -6.73 6.97 11.34
CA ILE A 54 -7.85 6.30 10.68
C ILE A 54 -7.34 5.23 9.73
N LEU A 55 -6.33 5.55 8.92
CA LEU A 55 -5.70 4.60 8.00
C LEU A 55 -5.08 3.42 8.75
N GLU A 56 -4.42 3.65 9.88
CA GLU A 56 -3.90 2.58 10.75
C GLU A 56 -4.98 1.55 11.11
N ARG A 57 -6.15 2.02 11.60
CA ARG A 57 -7.28 1.15 11.94
C ARG A 57 -7.79 0.36 10.74
N LEU A 58 -7.84 0.96 9.55
CA LEU A 58 -8.24 0.24 8.34
C LEU A 58 -7.24 -0.86 7.96
N PHE A 59 -5.94 -0.61 8.14
CA PHE A 59 -4.91 -1.63 7.96
C PHE A 59 -5.03 -2.76 9.00
N GLU A 60 -5.27 -2.43 10.27
CA GLU A 60 -5.47 -3.41 11.35
C GLU A 60 -6.71 -4.27 11.14
N LYS A 61 -7.79 -3.69 10.63
CA LYS A 61 -9.01 -4.40 10.21
C LYS A 61 -8.81 -5.30 8.98
N GLY A 62 -7.65 -5.23 8.31
CA GLY A 62 -7.37 -6.01 7.11
C GLY A 62 -8.08 -5.53 5.85
N ILE A 63 -8.58 -4.28 5.84
CA ILE A 63 -9.23 -3.70 4.66
C ILE A 63 -8.27 -3.62 3.46
N PHE A 64 -6.99 -3.36 3.74
CA PHE A 64 -5.92 -3.35 2.74
C PHE A 64 -4.94 -4.49 2.98
N LYS A 65 -4.71 -5.28 1.94
CA LYS A 65 -3.66 -6.30 1.92
C LYS A 65 -2.34 -5.68 1.47
N VAL A 66 -1.34 -5.74 2.35
CA VAL A 66 0.01 -5.27 2.04
C VAL A 66 0.76 -6.36 1.29
N VAL A 67 1.18 -6.05 0.07
CA VAL A 67 1.93 -6.97 -0.80
C VAL A 67 3.31 -6.42 -1.08
N LYS A 68 4.29 -7.33 -1.22
CA LYS A 68 5.61 -6.99 -1.76
C LYS A 68 5.54 -7.14 -3.27
N PRO A 69 5.66 -6.06 -4.06
CA PRO A 69 5.69 -6.19 -5.51
C PRO A 69 6.95 -6.97 -5.91
N GLU A 70 6.76 -8.07 -6.63
CA GLU A 70 7.84 -8.88 -7.18
C GLU A 70 8.03 -8.55 -8.66
N ASN A 71 9.23 -8.10 -9.01
CA ASN A 71 9.56 -7.86 -10.40
C ASN A 71 10.16 -9.12 -11.03
N LYS A 72 9.30 -9.97 -11.61
CA LYS A 72 9.72 -11.22 -12.26
C LYS A 72 10.71 -11.00 -13.40
N PHE A 73 10.62 -9.86 -14.10
CA PHE A 73 11.51 -9.51 -15.21
C PHE A 73 12.93 -9.19 -14.71
N PHE A 74 13.05 -8.34 -13.69
CA PHE A 74 14.36 -7.99 -13.13
C PHE A 74 15.03 -9.16 -12.41
N ARG A 75 14.27 -10.11 -11.86
CA ARG A 75 14.85 -11.32 -11.25
C ARG A 75 15.62 -12.16 -12.28
N ASN A 76 15.09 -12.28 -13.50
CA ASN A 76 15.70 -13.10 -14.55
C ASN A 76 16.83 -12.35 -15.28
N SER A 77 16.70 -11.04 -15.52
CA SER A 77 17.70 -10.28 -16.28
C SER A 77 19.04 -10.04 -15.57
N PHE A 78 19.10 -10.20 -14.24
CA PHE A 78 20.33 -10.03 -13.46
C PHE A 78 20.87 -11.34 -12.87
N ALA A 79 20.08 -12.41 -12.79
CA ALA A 79 20.59 -13.72 -12.39
C ALA A 79 21.64 -14.24 -13.38
N ASP A 80 21.42 -14.05 -14.69
CA ASP A 80 22.33 -14.55 -15.74
C ASP A 80 23.63 -13.72 -15.88
N LYS A 81 23.64 -12.46 -15.41
CA LYS A 81 24.80 -11.56 -15.59
C LYS A 81 25.87 -11.67 -14.51
N TRP A 82 25.55 -12.25 -13.35
CA TRP A 82 26.50 -12.40 -12.24
C TRP A 82 27.26 -13.73 -12.27
N THR A 83 26.79 -14.74 -13.02
CA THR A 83 27.45 -16.05 -13.15
C THR A 83 28.50 -16.10 -14.27
N SER A 84 28.63 -15.05 -15.08
CA SER A 84 29.57 -14.98 -16.22
C SER A 84 30.75 -14.01 -15.99
N ARG A 85 31.01 -13.66 -14.73
CA ARG A 85 32.20 -12.89 -14.32
C ARG A 85 33.00 -13.69 -13.30
N GLU A 86 33.51 -14.83 -13.74
CA GLU A 86 34.68 -15.51 -13.15
C GLU A 86 35.73 -15.70 -14.24
#